data_AF-A0A7L4P925-F1
#
_entry.id   AF-A0A7L4P925-F1
#
_cell.length_a   1.000
_cell.length_b   1.000
_cell.length_c   1.000
_cell.angle_alpha   90.00
_cell.angle_beta   90.00
_cell.angle_gamma   90.00
#
_symmetry.space_group_name_H-M   'P 1'
#
loop_
_entity.id
_entity.type
_entity.pdbx_description
1 polymer ?
#
loop_
_entity_poly.entity_id
_entity_poly.type
_entity_poly.pdbx_seq_one_letter_code
_entity_poly.pdbx_strand_id
1 'polypeptide(L)'
;MRSAIIHLGIIIAALLLALTGVLVVTAQEAAVVVKFVNGTLPTDPASSAWPKPVDVPLTSQTLVYPLPAATESRTVSVSAVHNGTHIAFLLVWSDATEDVVTPGGLDVFPDAVAVQFPVSRAQLPYICMGTVDNPVNIIYWKAGLGAENLVAGAGYGLNPQQREALGLQATPTSPVELLPASAQVVTDIAVYKDGKWYVILIRPLGSVHPLMASLAGKSFNAAFATWDGSRGERGGLKATSGWVALQLEMPVAVQTATATQTTTPAPGATQAVTITTTKLVETTPTWAWVVIGVLIAVIALLAGLALRKK
;
A
#
# COMPACT_ATOMS: atom_id res chain seq x y z
N MET A 1 35.38 15.77 15.30
CA MET A 1 35.94 16.43 14.09
C MET A 1 35.61 15.71 12.79
N ARG A 2 35.70 14.37 12.70
CA ARG A 2 35.42 13.63 11.45
C ARG A 2 33.94 13.64 11.00
N SER A 3 32.95 13.60 11.90
CA SER A 3 31.53 13.68 11.51
C SER A 3 31.11 15.08 11.02
N ALA A 4 31.68 16.15 11.60
CA ALA A 4 31.40 17.52 11.18
C ALA A 4 31.87 17.79 9.74
N ILE A 5 33.00 17.20 9.34
CA ILE A 5 33.54 17.31 7.98
C ILE A 5 32.64 16.54 6.98
N ILE A 6 32.07 15.40 7.38
CA ILE A 6 31.17 14.60 6.54
C ILE A 6 29.84 15.32 6.31
N HIS A 7 29.23 15.89 7.36
CA HIS A 7 27.98 16.65 7.22
C HIS A 7 28.16 17.92 6.38
N LEU A 8 29.29 18.63 6.54
CA LEU A 8 29.58 19.81 5.73
C LEU A 8 29.80 19.44 4.25
N GLY A 9 30.44 18.30 3.97
CA GLY A 9 30.62 17.80 2.61
C GLY A 9 29.30 17.45 1.91
N ILE A 10 28.34 16.85 2.62
CA ILE A 10 27.01 16.51 2.08
C ILE A 10 26.22 17.78 1.75
N ILE A 11 26.30 18.80 2.60
CA ILE A 11 25.61 20.09 2.40
C ILE A 11 26.19 20.82 1.17
N ILE A 12 27.52 20.86 1.02
CA ILE A 12 28.18 21.49 -0.12
C ILE A 12 27.85 20.77 -1.44
N ALA A 13 27.80 19.43 -1.43
CA ALA A 13 27.43 18.64 -2.60
C ALA A 13 25.95 18.87 -3.00
N ALA A 14 25.04 18.94 -2.03
CA ALA A 14 23.63 19.24 -2.28
C ALA A 14 23.42 20.67 -2.86
N LEU A 15 24.18 21.65 -2.38
CA LEU A 15 24.18 23.03 -2.91
C LEU A 15 24.72 23.10 -4.34
N LEU A 16 25.78 22.37 -4.66
CA LEU A 16 26.35 22.29 -6.02
C LEU A 16 25.39 21.61 -7.01
N LEU A 17 24.62 20.59 -6.58
CA LEU A 17 23.57 19.95 -7.39
C LEU A 17 22.35 20.87 -7.60
N ALA A 18 21.99 21.67 -6.60
CA ALA A 18 20.91 22.66 -6.75
C ALA A 18 21.26 23.78 -7.75
N LEU A 19 22.53 24.18 -7.83
CA LEU A 19 23.04 25.18 -8.78
C LEU A 19 23.03 24.70 -10.25
N THR A 20 22.99 23.39 -10.51
CA THR A 20 22.88 22.81 -11.87
C THR A 20 21.44 22.49 -12.28
N GLY A 21 20.44 22.94 -11.50
CA GLY A 21 19.02 22.70 -11.77
C GLY A 21 18.55 21.28 -11.42
N VAL A 22 19.40 20.47 -10.77
CA VAL A 22 19.03 19.14 -10.28
C VAL A 22 18.42 19.30 -8.89
N LEU A 23 17.11 19.49 -8.85
CA LEU A 23 16.36 19.37 -7.60
C LEU A 23 16.39 17.91 -7.15
N VAL A 24 17.08 17.64 -6.05
CA VAL A 24 16.93 16.37 -5.33
C VAL A 24 15.56 16.40 -4.66
N VAL A 25 14.54 15.97 -5.42
CA VAL A 25 13.21 15.72 -4.87
C VAL A 25 13.31 14.40 -4.10
N THR A 26 13.37 14.47 -2.79
CA THR A 26 13.11 13.30 -1.96
C THR A 26 11.62 13.01 -2.04
N ALA A 27 11.22 12.13 -2.95
CA ALA A 27 9.88 11.53 -2.91
C ALA A 27 9.85 10.60 -1.69
N GLN A 28 9.44 11.13 -0.54
CA GLN A 28 9.10 10.26 0.58
C GLN A 28 7.82 9.54 0.20
N GLU A 29 7.94 8.26 -0.12
CA GLU A 29 6.80 7.39 -0.40
C GLU A 29 5.86 7.49 0.80
N ALA A 30 4.67 8.06 0.59
CA ALA A 30 3.70 8.28 1.65
C ALA A 30 3.15 6.93 2.10
N ALA A 31 3.85 6.29 3.03
CA ALA A 31 3.38 5.05 3.63
C ALA A 31 2.20 5.37 4.55
N VAL A 32 1.08 4.65 4.37
CA VAL A 32 -0.07 4.77 5.25
C VAL A 32 0.23 3.99 6.53
N VAL A 33 0.24 4.67 7.68
CA VAL A 33 0.39 4.00 8.97
C VAL A 33 -0.96 3.41 9.37
N VAL A 34 -1.00 2.09 9.56
CA VAL A 34 -2.15 1.37 10.11
C VAL A 34 -1.98 1.35 11.63
N LYS A 35 -2.73 2.20 12.34
CA LYS A 35 -2.58 2.39 13.78
C LYS A 35 -3.12 1.19 14.56
N PHE A 36 -2.43 0.80 15.64
CA PHE A 36 -2.93 -0.23 16.54
C PHE A 36 -3.96 0.35 17.51
N VAL A 37 -5.08 -0.36 17.68
CA VAL A 37 -6.12 -0.03 18.66
C VAL A 37 -6.38 -1.26 19.53
N ASN A 38 -6.23 -1.09 20.84
CA ASN A 38 -6.57 -2.14 21.80
C ASN A 38 -8.09 -2.16 22.04
N GLY A 39 -8.80 -3.09 21.41
CA GLY A 39 -10.23 -3.29 21.59
C GLY A 39 -11.04 -3.35 20.28
N THR A 40 -12.24 -2.79 20.31
CA THR A 40 -13.15 -2.75 19.17
C THR A 40 -12.69 -1.74 18.11
N LEU A 41 -12.84 -2.11 16.84
CA LEU A 41 -12.52 -1.22 15.73
C LEU A 41 -13.63 -0.16 15.59
N PRO A 42 -13.29 1.09 15.22
CA PRO A 42 -14.25 2.15 15.01
C PRO A 42 -15.18 1.82 13.83
N THR A 43 -16.49 2.02 14.05
CA THR A 43 -17.54 1.90 13.02
C THR A 43 -18.16 3.23 12.63
N ASP A 44 -17.78 4.32 13.33
CA ASP A 44 -18.19 5.69 13.02
C ASP A 44 -17.05 6.39 12.24
N PRO A 45 -17.31 6.92 11.03
CA PRO A 45 -16.32 7.70 10.28
C PRO A 45 -15.80 8.94 11.03
N ALA A 46 -16.58 9.52 11.94
CA ALA A 46 -16.19 10.69 12.73
C ALA A 46 -15.40 10.34 14.01
N SER A 47 -15.14 9.04 14.27
CA SER A 47 -14.45 8.61 15.48
C SER A 47 -13.03 9.18 15.59
N SER A 48 -12.65 9.66 16.77
CA SER A 48 -11.28 10.11 17.06
C SER A 48 -10.25 8.97 17.11
N ALA A 49 -10.68 7.71 16.98
CA ALA A 49 -9.79 6.56 16.92
C ALA A 49 -8.98 6.51 15.61
N TRP A 50 -9.51 7.08 14.53
CA TRP A 50 -8.86 7.12 13.22
C TRP A 50 -7.55 7.94 13.27
N PRO A 51 -6.44 7.44 12.70
CA PRO A 51 -5.25 8.26 12.51
C PRO A 51 -5.51 9.37 11.48
N LYS A 52 -4.55 10.29 11.35
CA LYS A 52 -4.62 11.31 10.30
C LYS A 52 -4.71 10.62 8.92
N PRO A 53 -5.67 11.00 8.06
CA PRO A 53 -5.79 10.42 6.73
C PRO A 53 -4.58 10.76 5.86
N VAL A 54 -4.26 9.83 4.96
CA VAL A 54 -3.27 10.02 3.88
C VAL A 54 -4.02 10.07 2.56
N ASP A 55 -3.79 11.14 1.81
CA ASP A 55 -4.40 11.36 0.50
C ASP A 55 -3.66 10.55 -0.57
N VAL A 56 -4.37 9.60 -1.18
CA VAL A 56 -3.86 8.78 -2.27
C VAL A 56 -4.38 9.34 -3.60
N PRO A 57 -3.49 9.80 -4.49
CA PRO A 57 -3.91 10.32 -5.79
C PRO A 57 -4.45 9.19 -6.68
N LEU A 58 -5.54 9.48 -7.37
CA LEU A 58 -6.17 8.62 -8.34
C LEU A 58 -6.14 9.30 -9.72
N THR A 59 -5.88 8.50 -10.74
CA THR A 59 -5.94 8.93 -12.13
C THR A 59 -7.02 8.16 -12.86
N SER A 60 -7.94 8.88 -13.52
CA SER A 60 -8.95 8.27 -14.38
C SER A 60 -8.30 7.52 -15.55
N GLN A 61 -8.82 6.33 -15.85
CA GLN A 61 -8.40 5.57 -17.04
C GLN A 61 -9.18 6.06 -18.26
N THR A 62 -8.49 6.72 -19.18
CA THR A 62 -9.08 7.16 -20.46
C THR A 62 -8.99 6.02 -21.48
N LEU A 63 -10.04 5.22 -21.61
CA LEU A 63 -10.04 4.01 -22.46
C LEU A 63 -10.86 4.12 -23.76
N VAL A 64 -11.56 5.23 -24.02
CA VAL A 64 -12.48 5.35 -25.18
C VAL A 64 -12.35 6.70 -25.89
N TYR A 65 -12.37 6.68 -27.23
CA TYR A 65 -12.42 7.88 -28.10
C TYR A 65 -13.87 8.30 -28.41
N PRO A 66 -14.15 9.61 -28.60
CA PRO A 66 -13.23 10.73 -28.48
C PRO A 66 -12.84 10.95 -27.01
N LEU A 67 -11.56 11.22 -26.76
CA LEU A 67 -11.03 11.37 -25.41
C LEU A 67 -11.83 12.47 -24.67
N PRO A 68 -12.48 12.17 -23.53
CA PRO A 68 -13.11 13.20 -22.72
C PRO A 68 -12.12 14.30 -22.34
N ALA A 69 -12.62 15.52 -22.15
CA ALA A 69 -11.80 16.64 -21.70
C ALA A 69 -11.25 16.37 -20.29
N ALA A 70 -9.91 16.39 -20.19
CA ALA A 70 -9.07 16.26 -18.99
C ALA A 70 -9.17 14.96 -18.19
N THR A 71 -8.00 14.33 -18.03
CA THR A 71 -7.69 13.37 -16.97
C THR A 71 -7.94 14.04 -15.63
N GLU A 72 -9.04 13.71 -14.96
CA GLU A 72 -9.29 14.22 -13.61
C GLU A 72 -8.34 13.54 -12.63
N SER A 73 -7.59 14.36 -11.89
CA SER A 73 -6.90 13.89 -10.69
C SER A 73 -7.93 13.88 -9.57
N ARG A 74 -8.27 12.68 -9.12
CA ARG A 74 -9.09 12.47 -7.93
C ARG A 74 -8.19 12.09 -6.77
N THR A 75 -8.75 12.04 -5.58
CA THR A 75 -8.03 11.61 -4.37
C THR A 75 -8.98 10.79 -3.52
N VAL A 76 -8.47 9.70 -2.97
CA VAL A 76 -9.10 8.98 -1.87
C VAL A 76 -8.24 9.16 -0.62
N SER A 77 -8.83 9.73 0.42
CA SER A 77 -8.21 9.85 1.73
C SER A 77 -8.36 8.51 2.46
N VAL A 78 -7.23 7.93 2.87
CA VAL A 78 -7.18 6.61 3.50
C VAL A 78 -6.71 6.75 4.95
N SER A 79 -7.49 6.21 5.88
CA SER A 79 -7.08 5.95 7.26
C SER A 79 -7.25 4.47 7.57
N ALA A 80 -6.39 3.88 8.39
CA ALA A 80 -6.51 2.48 8.73
C ALA A 80 -6.12 2.20 10.18
N VAL A 81 -6.84 1.27 10.81
CA VAL A 81 -6.58 0.81 12.18
C VAL A 81 -6.69 -0.72 12.26
N HIS A 82 -5.95 -1.34 13.17
CA HIS A 82 -6.07 -2.78 13.43
C HIS A 82 -6.01 -3.09 14.92
N ASN A 83 -6.63 -4.20 15.33
CA ASN A 83 -6.59 -4.69 16.70
C ASN A 83 -5.78 -5.99 16.85
N GLY A 84 -5.02 -6.35 15.82
CA GLY A 84 -4.21 -7.57 15.77
C GLY A 84 -4.97 -8.78 15.23
N THR A 85 -6.30 -8.77 15.25
CA THR A 85 -7.14 -9.83 14.65
C THR A 85 -7.86 -9.37 13.39
N HIS A 86 -8.29 -8.10 13.37
CA HIS A 86 -9.01 -7.45 12.29
C HIS A 86 -8.36 -6.12 11.96
N ILE A 87 -8.63 -5.63 10.74
CA ILE A 87 -8.23 -4.33 10.23
C ILE A 87 -9.46 -3.62 9.68
N ALA A 88 -9.55 -2.31 9.93
CA ALA A 88 -10.55 -1.42 9.39
C ALA A 88 -9.88 -0.35 8.53
N PHE A 89 -10.42 -0.11 7.34
CA PHE A 89 -10.05 0.98 6.46
C PHE A 89 -11.18 1.99 6.46
N LEU A 90 -10.88 3.28 6.61
CA LEU A 90 -11.78 4.39 6.30
C LEU A 90 -11.31 5.01 4.99
N LEU A 91 -12.18 4.98 3.99
CA LEU A 91 -11.97 5.51 2.65
C LEU A 91 -12.92 6.70 2.47
N VAL A 92 -12.37 7.86 2.17
CA VAL A 92 -13.14 9.09 1.97
C VAL A 92 -12.79 9.69 0.62
N TRP A 93 -13.78 9.97 -0.22
CA TRP A 93 -13.59 10.70 -1.46
C TRP A 93 -14.72 11.70 -1.67
N SER A 94 -14.44 12.72 -2.49
CA SER A 94 -15.46 13.71 -2.85
C SER A 94 -16.26 13.20 -4.04
N ASP A 95 -17.56 13.35 -3.95
CA ASP A 95 -18.52 12.96 -4.97
C ASP A 95 -19.73 13.91 -4.91
N ALA A 96 -20.05 14.56 -6.03
CA ALA A 96 -21.09 15.57 -6.05
C ALA A 96 -22.50 14.96 -5.97
N THR A 97 -22.61 13.67 -6.26
CA THR A 97 -23.86 12.91 -6.27
C THR A 97 -23.79 11.75 -5.31
N GLU A 98 -24.97 11.27 -4.90
CA GLU A 98 -25.13 10.05 -4.12
C GLU A 98 -25.76 9.01 -5.04
N ASP A 99 -24.95 8.33 -5.85
CA ASP A 99 -25.45 7.38 -6.84
C ASP A 99 -25.52 5.98 -6.22
N VAL A 100 -26.74 5.57 -5.86
CA VAL A 100 -27.02 4.29 -5.20
C VAL A 100 -27.76 3.36 -6.15
N VAL A 101 -27.48 2.05 -6.11
CA VAL A 101 -28.24 1.07 -6.89
C VAL A 101 -29.73 1.21 -6.59
N THR A 102 -30.52 1.43 -7.64
CA THR A 102 -31.98 1.53 -7.57
C THR A 102 -32.61 0.42 -8.39
N PRO A 103 -33.55 -0.39 -7.83
CA PRO A 103 -34.26 -1.41 -8.60
C PRO A 103 -34.94 -0.82 -9.84
N GLY A 104 -34.66 -1.38 -11.02
CA GLY A 104 -35.22 -0.92 -12.29
C GLY A 104 -34.49 0.25 -12.95
N GLY A 105 -33.45 0.81 -12.32
CA GLY A 105 -32.58 1.81 -12.94
C GLY A 105 -31.59 1.15 -13.90
N LEU A 106 -31.95 1.02 -15.17
CA LEU A 106 -31.08 0.39 -16.19
C LEU A 106 -29.86 1.25 -16.56
N ASP A 107 -29.94 2.57 -16.34
CA ASP A 107 -28.90 3.56 -16.66
C ASP A 107 -28.30 4.23 -15.41
N VAL A 108 -28.57 3.69 -14.21
CA VAL A 108 -28.00 4.20 -12.96
C VAL A 108 -26.86 3.29 -12.53
N PHE A 109 -25.65 3.85 -12.54
CA PHE A 109 -24.47 3.15 -12.04
C PHE A 109 -24.20 3.63 -10.61
N PRO A 110 -23.93 2.73 -9.66
CA PRO A 110 -23.65 3.14 -8.29
C PRO A 110 -22.23 3.69 -8.17
N ASP A 111 -22.05 4.61 -7.23
CA ASP A 111 -20.75 4.96 -6.71
C ASP A 111 -20.09 3.74 -6.09
N ALA A 112 -18.78 3.64 -6.24
CA ALA A 112 -18.07 2.47 -5.76
C ALA A 112 -16.63 2.81 -5.35
N VAL A 113 -16.10 1.99 -4.43
CA VAL A 113 -14.70 2.05 -4.03
C VAL A 113 -14.14 0.64 -3.93
N ALA A 114 -12.88 0.46 -4.30
CA ALA A 114 -12.18 -0.81 -4.17
C ALA A 114 -10.82 -0.66 -3.49
N VAL A 115 -10.44 -1.69 -2.75
CA VAL A 115 -9.08 -1.89 -2.24
C VAL A 115 -8.54 -3.21 -2.77
N GLN A 116 -7.44 -3.13 -3.50
CA GLN A 116 -6.75 -4.27 -4.11
C GLN A 116 -5.49 -4.61 -3.31
N PHE A 117 -5.26 -5.90 -3.07
CA PHE A 117 -4.10 -6.44 -2.36
C PHE A 117 -3.42 -7.53 -3.19
N PRO A 118 -2.09 -7.65 -3.15
CA PRO A 118 -1.41 -8.85 -3.63
C PRO A 118 -1.82 -10.07 -2.82
N VAL A 119 -2.19 -11.18 -3.48
CA VAL A 119 -2.44 -12.46 -2.77
C VAL A 119 -1.12 -12.98 -2.18
N SER A 120 -0.06 -12.96 -2.98
CA SER A 120 1.32 -13.24 -2.57
C SER A 120 2.10 -11.95 -2.40
N ARG A 121 2.97 -11.90 -1.39
CA ARG A 121 3.88 -10.77 -1.15
C ARG A 121 5.29 -10.99 -1.67
N ALA A 122 5.55 -12.11 -2.34
CA ALA A 122 6.88 -12.42 -2.89
C ALA A 122 7.29 -11.43 -3.98
N GLN A 123 6.33 -10.98 -4.78
CA GLN A 123 6.49 -9.98 -5.82
C GLN A 123 5.24 -9.12 -5.89
N LEU A 124 5.39 -7.83 -6.20
CA LEU A 124 4.26 -6.96 -6.49
C LEU A 124 3.61 -7.37 -7.83
N PRO A 125 2.32 -7.74 -7.85
CA PRO A 125 1.61 -8.05 -9.07
C PRO A 125 1.51 -6.86 -10.02
N TYR A 126 1.17 -7.15 -11.28
CA TYR A 126 0.77 -6.11 -12.21
C TYR A 126 -0.40 -5.30 -11.63
N ILE A 127 -0.27 -3.98 -11.63
CA ILE A 127 -1.22 -3.09 -10.94
C ILE A 127 -2.63 -3.20 -11.51
N CYS A 128 -2.78 -3.49 -12.81
CA CYS A 128 -4.05 -3.69 -13.48
C CYS A 128 -4.60 -5.11 -13.23
N MET A 129 -4.79 -5.44 -11.95
CA MET A 129 -5.49 -6.64 -11.48
C MET A 129 -4.70 -7.96 -11.61
N GLY A 130 -3.37 -7.86 -11.55
CA GLY A 130 -2.48 -9.00 -11.45
C GLY A 130 -2.37 -9.82 -12.74
N THR A 131 -1.80 -11.01 -12.59
CA THR A 131 -1.72 -12.03 -13.62
C THR A 131 -2.06 -13.39 -13.00
N VAL A 132 -2.02 -14.44 -13.81
CA VAL A 132 -2.24 -15.83 -13.39
C VAL A 132 -1.28 -16.24 -12.28
N ASP A 133 0.00 -15.94 -12.47
CA ASP A 133 1.05 -16.30 -11.51
C ASP A 133 1.08 -15.38 -10.28
N ASN A 134 0.58 -14.16 -10.45
CA ASN A 134 0.56 -13.13 -9.41
C ASN A 134 -0.85 -12.53 -9.30
N PRO A 135 -1.80 -13.26 -8.70
CA PRO A 135 -3.16 -12.77 -8.58
C PRO A 135 -3.31 -11.71 -7.50
N VAL A 136 -4.42 -11.00 -7.55
CA VAL A 136 -4.80 -10.00 -6.56
C VAL A 136 -6.14 -10.36 -5.91
N ASN A 137 -6.28 -9.96 -4.65
CA ASN A 137 -7.51 -9.99 -3.90
C ASN A 137 -8.08 -8.56 -3.85
N ILE A 138 -9.37 -8.38 -4.13
CA ILE A 138 -10.00 -7.07 -4.19
C ILE A 138 -11.21 -7.06 -3.27
N ILE A 139 -11.30 -6.09 -2.38
CA ILE A 139 -12.56 -5.75 -1.72
C ILE A 139 -13.21 -4.67 -2.57
N TYR A 140 -14.42 -4.91 -3.05
CA TYR A 140 -15.17 -3.99 -3.90
C TYR A 140 -16.50 -3.65 -3.24
N TRP A 141 -16.64 -2.38 -2.87
CA TRP A 141 -17.87 -1.84 -2.30
C TRP A 141 -18.62 -1.04 -3.35
N LYS A 142 -19.94 -1.24 -3.43
CA LYS A 142 -20.86 -0.47 -4.27
C LYS A 142 -21.98 0.11 -3.42
N ALA A 143 -22.33 1.36 -3.67
CA ALA A 143 -23.44 2.05 -3.03
C ALA A 143 -24.76 1.30 -3.25
N GLY A 144 -25.40 0.88 -2.15
CA GLY A 144 -26.66 0.12 -2.17
C GLY A 144 -26.51 -1.40 -2.31
N LEU A 145 -25.32 -1.93 -2.58
CA LEU A 145 -25.07 -3.39 -2.62
C LEU A 145 -24.13 -3.88 -1.52
N GLY A 146 -23.28 -3.00 -0.97
CA GLY A 146 -22.30 -3.36 0.06
C GLY A 146 -20.97 -3.87 -0.52
N ALA A 147 -20.14 -4.45 0.34
CA ALA A 147 -18.81 -4.94 -0.01
C ALA A 147 -18.77 -6.43 -0.38
N GLU A 148 -18.02 -6.74 -1.44
CA GLU A 148 -17.74 -8.09 -1.91
C GLU A 148 -16.24 -8.35 -1.94
N ASN A 149 -15.82 -9.58 -1.64
CA ASN A 149 -14.44 -10.03 -1.71
C ASN A 149 -14.20 -10.81 -3.02
N LEU A 150 -13.29 -10.34 -3.83
CA LEU A 150 -13.06 -10.78 -5.20
C LEU A 150 -11.63 -11.28 -5.39
N VAL A 151 -11.42 -12.06 -6.45
CA VAL A 151 -10.11 -12.40 -6.98
C VAL A 151 -10.02 -12.00 -8.45
N ALA A 152 -8.84 -11.51 -8.84
CA ALA A 152 -8.51 -11.25 -10.23
C ALA A 152 -7.11 -11.80 -10.56
N GLY A 153 -6.88 -12.10 -11.83
CA GLY A 153 -5.65 -12.72 -12.31
C GLY A 153 -5.61 -14.24 -12.09
N ALA A 154 -6.10 -14.75 -10.95
CA ALA A 154 -5.98 -16.17 -10.57
C ALA A 154 -6.73 -17.15 -11.50
N GLY A 155 -7.69 -16.66 -12.28
CA GLY A 155 -8.64 -17.52 -12.97
C GLY A 155 -8.13 -18.15 -14.26
N TYR A 156 -7.18 -17.52 -14.96
CA TYR A 156 -6.77 -17.90 -16.32
C TYR A 156 -5.54 -18.82 -16.34
N GLY A 157 -5.65 -20.05 -15.85
CA GLY A 157 -4.53 -21.00 -15.94
C GLY A 157 -4.62 -22.19 -15.00
N LEU A 158 -5.59 -22.15 -14.09
CA LEU A 158 -5.97 -23.28 -13.26
C LEU A 158 -6.89 -24.23 -14.03
N ASN A 159 -6.66 -25.54 -13.90
CA ASN A 159 -7.60 -26.54 -14.41
C ASN A 159 -8.88 -26.59 -13.55
N PRO A 160 -9.98 -27.22 -14.04
CA PRO A 160 -11.26 -27.24 -13.32
C PRO A 160 -11.17 -27.77 -11.88
N GLN A 161 -10.34 -28.79 -11.62
CA GLN A 161 -10.18 -29.39 -10.30
C GLN A 161 -9.46 -28.44 -9.32
N GLN A 162 -8.44 -27.73 -9.79
CA GLN A 162 -7.74 -26.70 -9.02
C GLN A 162 -8.68 -25.54 -8.68
N ARG A 163 -9.55 -25.15 -9.61
CA ARG A 163 -10.54 -24.08 -9.40
C ARG A 163 -11.59 -24.49 -8.36
N GLU A 164 -12.12 -25.70 -8.47
CA GLU A 164 -13.05 -26.27 -7.50
C GLU A 164 -12.45 -26.34 -6.09
N ALA A 165 -11.17 -26.74 -5.97
CA ALA A 165 -10.46 -26.76 -4.68
C ALA A 165 -10.31 -25.37 -4.04
N LEU A 166 -10.38 -24.30 -4.84
CA LEU A 166 -10.37 -22.90 -4.40
C LEU A 166 -11.79 -22.30 -4.31
N GLY A 167 -12.84 -23.10 -4.47
CA GLY A 167 -14.23 -22.64 -4.43
C GLY A 167 -14.61 -21.70 -5.57
N LEU A 168 -13.87 -21.71 -6.68
CA LEU A 168 -14.16 -20.91 -7.87
C LEU A 168 -15.05 -21.69 -8.86
N GLN A 169 -15.71 -20.99 -9.78
CA GLN A 169 -16.48 -21.63 -10.85
C GLN A 169 -15.56 -22.50 -11.73
N ALA A 170 -15.99 -23.68 -12.18
CA ALA A 170 -15.14 -24.56 -13.00
C ALA A 170 -14.65 -23.89 -14.30
N THR A 171 -15.45 -22.99 -14.88
CA THR A 171 -15.11 -22.19 -16.05
C THR A 171 -15.22 -20.71 -15.69
N PRO A 172 -14.14 -19.91 -15.79
CA PRO A 172 -14.20 -18.48 -15.50
C PRO A 172 -15.10 -17.78 -16.52
N THR A 173 -16.11 -17.06 -16.02
CA THR A 173 -17.02 -16.26 -16.84
C THR A 173 -16.59 -14.79 -16.94
N SER A 174 -15.62 -14.39 -16.13
CA SER A 174 -15.13 -13.02 -16.00
C SER A 174 -13.66 -13.02 -15.54
N PRO A 175 -12.86 -12.00 -15.90
CA PRO A 175 -11.50 -11.82 -15.37
C PRO A 175 -11.45 -11.51 -13.87
N VAL A 176 -12.61 -11.18 -13.29
CA VAL A 176 -12.82 -10.92 -11.87
C VAL A 176 -13.93 -11.85 -11.39
N GLU A 177 -13.65 -12.60 -10.34
CA GLU A 177 -14.58 -13.60 -9.81
C GLU A 177 -14.82 -13.36 -8.32
N LEU A 178 -16.03 -13.67 -7.84
CA LEU A 178 -16.34 -13.70 -6.42
C LEU A 178 -15.53 -14.81 -5.75
N LEU A 179 -14.93 -14.51 -4.60
CA LEU A 179 -14.46 -15.56 -3.70
C LEU A 179 -15.66 -16.33 -3.12
N PRO A 180 -15.48 -17.61 -2.71
CA PRO A 180 -16.55 -18.40 -2.13
C PRO A 180 -17.13 -17.75 -0.86
N ALA A 181 -18.35 -18.13 -0.49
CA ALA A 181 -19.06 -17.57 0.66
C ALA A 181 -18.24 -17.60 1.98
N SER A 182 -17.40 -18.62 2.16
CA SER A 182 -16.49 -18.74 3.31
C SER A 182 -15.42 -17.62 3.39
N ALA A 183 -15.17 -16.93 2.29
CA ALA A 183 -14.21 -15.84 2.17
C ALA A 183 -14.88 -14.46 2.00
N GLN A 184 -16.21 -14.38 2.01
CA GLN A 184 -16.98 -13.12 2.04
C GLN A 184 -17.04 -12.56 3.46
N VAL A 185 -15.87 -12.36 4.09
CA VAL A 185 -15.71 -11.92 5.48
C VAL A 185 -15.32 -10.44 5.55
N VAL A 186 -16.16 -9.59 4.96
CA VAL A 186 -16.01 -8.13 4.99
C VAL A 186 -17.28 -7.53 5.57
N THR A 187 -17.13 -6.65 6.55
CA THR A 187 -18.21 -5.79 7.05
C THR A 187 -18.00 -4.39 6.49
N ASP A 188 -19.05 -3.78 5.95
CA ASP A 188 -19.02 -2.41 5.49
C ASP A 188 -19.98 -1.49 6.27
N ILE A 189 -19.54 -0.25 6.46
CA ILE A 189 -20.39 0.87 6.90
C ILE A 189 -20.15 2.01 5.91
N ALA A 190 -21.21 2.57 5.35
CA ALA A 190 -21.11 3.69 4.42
C ALA A 190 -22.03 4.84 4.81
N VAL A 191 -21.52 6.06 4.67
CA VAL A 191 -22.26 7.30 4.89
C VAL A 191 -21.94 8.26 3.75
N TYR A 192 -22.96 8.82 3.12
CA TYR A 192 -22.82 9.96 2.22
C TYR A 192 -23.18 11.25 2.97
N LYS A 193 -22.29 12.24 2.94
CA LYS A 193 -22.53 13.52 3.60
C LYS A 193 -21.68 14.63 2.99
N ASP A 194 -22.31 15.78 2.75
CA ASP A 194 -21.66 17.02 2.30
C ASP A 194 -20.80 16.83 1.02
N GLY A 195 -21.32 16.11 0.03
CA GLY A 195 -20.62 15.85 -1.23
C GLY A 195 -19.43 14.88 -1.09
N LYS A 196 -19.50 13.97 -0.13
CA LYS A 196 -18.45 12.97 0.14
C LYS A 196 -19.03 11.65 0.57
N TRP A 197 -18.38 10.58 0.12
CA TRP A 197 -18.56 9.25 0.68
C TRP A 197 -17.56 8.98 1.79
N TYR A 198 -18.03 8.30 2.83
CA TYR A 198 -17.24 7.75 3.92
C TYR A 198 -17.55 6.26 4.00
N VAL A 199 -16.60 5.42 3.58
CA VAL A 199 -16.77 3.97 3.56
C VAL A 199 -15.76 3.32 4.50
N ILE A 200 -16.27 2.60 5.49
CA ILE A 200 -15.48 1.77 6.40
C ILE A 200 -15.55 0.33 5.92
N LEU A 201 -14.40 -0.30 5.71
CA LEU A 201 -14.29 -1.73 5.37
C LEU A 201 -13.53 -2.45 6.47
N ILE A 202 -14.16 -3.42 7.12
CA ILE A 202 -13.58 -4.21 8.21
C ILE A 202 -13.44 -5.66 7.76
N ARG A 203 -12.26 -6.24 7.94
CA ARG A 203 -11.99 -7.65 7.61
C ARG A 203 -10.97 -8.29 8.55
N PRO A 204 -10.88 -9.62 8.61
CA PRO A 204 -9.79 -10.30 9.31
C PRO A 204 -8.42 -9.83 8.81
N LEU A 205 -7.48 -9.62 9.74
CA LEU A 205 -6.11 -9.23 9.41
C LEU A 205 -5.35 -10.38 8.75
N GLY A 206 -5.63 -11.61 9.18
CA GLY A 206 -5.15 -12.83 8.54
C GLY A 206 -5.90 -13.15 7.25
N SER A 207 -5.49 -14.23 6.60
CA SER A 207 -6.22 -14.83 5.49
C SER A 207 -7.07 -16.00 6.00
N VAL A 208 -8.32 -16.09 5.51
CA VAL A 208 -9.20 -17.25 5.73
C VAL A 208 -9.38 -18.11 4.48
N HIS A 209 -8.74 -17.75 3.36
CA HIS A 209 -8.85 -18.43 2.08
C HIS A 209 -7.56 -18.25 1.26
N PRO A 210 -7.05 -19.24 0.52
CA PRO A 210 -5.77 -19.13 -0.20
C PRO A 210 -5.67 -17.94 -1.18
N LEU A 211 -6.80 -17.50 -1.72
CA LEU A 211 -6.90 -16.34 -2.63
C LEU A 211 -7.29 -15.02 -1.94
N MET A 212 -7.51 -15.04 -0.62
CA MET A 212 -7.67 -13.83 0.18
C MET A 212 -6.30 -13.41 0.72
N ALA A 213 -5.89 -12.17 0.47
CA ALA A 213 -4.60 -11.68 0.91
C ALA A 213 -4.53 -11.64 2.44
N SER A 214 -3.47 -12.22 3.04
CA SER A 214 -3.15 -11.92 4.44
C SER A 214 -2.59 -10.50 4.53
N LEU A 215 -3.00 -9.72 5.53
CA LEU A 215 -2.54 -8.34 5.81
C LEU A 215 -1.67 -8.26 7.07
N ALA A 216 -1.48 -9.37 7.79
CA ALA A 216 -0.61 -9.47 8.96
C ALA A 216 0.88 -9.25 8.65
N GLY A 217 1.69 -8.94 9.66
CA GLY A 217 3.13 -8.70 9.53
C GLY A 217 3.49 -7.23 9.70
N LYS A 218 4.65 -6.81 9.19
CA LYS A 218 5.14 -5.42 9.35
C LYS A 218 4.50 -4.43 8.38
N SER A 219 4.26 -4.87 7.14
CA SER A 219 3.67 -4.05 6.09
C SER A 219 3.04 -4.89 5.00
N PHE A 220 2.14 -4.30 4.23
CA PHE A 220 1.57 -4.82 3.00
C PHE A 220 1.40 -3.69 1.98
N ASN A 221 1.13 -4.04 0.73
CA ASN A 221 0.80 -3.08 -0.31
C ASN A 221 -0.68 -3.16 -0.64
N ALA A 222 -1.28 -2.01 -0.94
CA ALA A 222 -2.63 -1.94 -1.48
C ALA A 222 -2.71 -0.92 -2.61
N ALA A 223 -3.70 -1.08 -3.48
CA ALA A 223 -4.06 -0.09 -4.49
C ALA A 223 -5.55 0.21 -4.38
N PHE A 224 -5.96 1.40 -4.80
CA PHE A 224 -7.30 1.92 -4.60
C PHE A 224 -7.93 2.30 -5.93
N ALA A 225 -9.25 2.18 -6.00
CA ALA A 225 -10.01 2.67 -7.14
C ALA A 225 -11.36 3.22 -6.70
N THR A 226 -11.87 4.22 -7.43
CA THR A 226 -13.20 4.80 -7.23
C THR A 226 -13.94 4.86 -8.55
N TRP A 227 -15.26 4.70 -8.49
CA TRP A 227 -16.19 4.87 -9.60
C TRP A 227 -17.21 5.92 -9.20
N ASP A 228 -17.40 6.90 -10.07
CA ASP A 228 -18.45 7.94 -9.98
C ASP A 228 -19.63 7.52 -10.88
N GLY A 229 -20.76 7.25 -10.24
CA GLY A 229 -21.98 6.74 -10.86
C GLY A 229 -22.59 7.70 -11.86
N SER A 230 -22.64 9.00 -11.51
CA SER A 230 -23.16 10.08 -12.36
C SER A 230 -22.38 10.25 -13.65
N ARG A 231 -21.11 9.83 -13.66
CA ARG A 231 -20.23 9.82 -14.84
C ARG A 231 -20.30 8.53 -15.65
N GLY A 232 -21.15 7.58 -15.24
CA GLY A 232 -21.30 6.29 -15.90
C GLY A 232 -20.11 5.36 -15.72
N GLU A 233 -19.27 5.60 -14.70
CA GLU A 233 -18.11 4.78 -14.40
C GLU A 233 -18.56 3.40 -13.91
N ARG A 234 -18.02 2.35 -14.54
CA ARG A 234 -18.27 0.95 -14.20
C ARG A 234 -17.18 0.05 -14.75
N GLY A 235 -16.98 -1.11 -14.11
CA GLY A 235 -16.00 -2.09 -14.58
C GLY A 235 -14.60 -1.48 -14.71
N GLY A 236 -14.05 -1.43 -15.93
CA GLY A 236 -12.73 -0.84 -16.21
C GLY A 236 -12.71 0.69 -16.30
N LEU A 237 -13.85 1.36 -16.48
CA LEU A 237 -13.94 2.81 -16.53
C LEU A 237 -14.01 3.35 -15.10
N LYS A 238 -12.88 3.82 -14.57
CA LYS A 238 -12.68 4.21 -13.16
C LYS A 238 -11.44 5.07 -12.96
N ALA A 239 -11.28 5.64 -11.77
CA ALA A 239 -10.01 6.21 -11.31
C ALA A 239 -9.23 5.21 -10.45
N THR A 240 -7.91 5.11 -10.65
CA THR A 240 -7.04 4.14 -9.95
C THR A 240 -5.78 4.78 -9.38
N SER A 241 -5.26 4.26 -8.27
CA SER A 241 -3.94 4.59 -7.72
C SER A 241 -2.84 3.65 -8.25
N GLY A 242 -1.57 4.00 -7.98
CA GLY A 242 -0.47 3.02 -7.94
C GLY A 242 -0.52 2.14 -6.68
N TRP A 243 0.48 1.27 -6.51
CA TRP A 243 0.68 0.55 -5.25
C TRP A 243 1.10 1.51 -4.14
N VAL A 244 0.47 1.41 -2.98
CA VAL A 244 0.75 2.18 -1.78
C VAL A 244 1.17 1.22 -0.67
N ALA A 245 2.28 1.52 -0.01
CA ALA A 245 2.74 0.76 1.15
C ALA A 245 1.95 1.14 2.41
N LEU A 246 1.48 0.14 3.15
CA LEU A 246 0.82 0.29 4.44
C LEU A 246 1.67 -0.37 5.53
N GLN A 247 2.03 0.39 6.56
CA GLN A 247 2.87 -0.06 7.67
C GLN A 247 2.00 -0.30 8.90
N LEU A 248 2.05 -1.52 9.44
CA LEU A 248 1.32 -1.83 10.67
C LEU A 248 2.09 -1.33 11.88
N GLU A 249 1.41 -0.57 12.73
CA GLU A 249 1.91 -0.29 14.08
C GLU A 249 1.86 -1.60 14.87
N MET A 250 3.02 -2.12 15.27
CA MET A 250 3.02 -3.29 16.13
C MET A 250 2.54 -2.89 17.53
N PRO A 251 1.68 -3.70 18.19
CA PRO A 251 1.35 -3.46 19.58
C PRO A 251 2.66 -3.31 20.34
N VAL A 252 2.82 -2.22 21.09
CA VAL A 252 3.89 -2.16 22.07
C VAL A 252 3.61 -3.30 23.03
N ALA A 253 4.29 -4.43 22.83
CA ALA A 253 4.39 -5.44 23.87
C ALA A 253 4.78 -4.68 25.12
N VAL A 254 4.03 -4.86 26.21
CA VAL A 254 4.36 -4.27 27.51
C VAL A 254 5.77 -4.73 27.87
N GLN A 255 6.78 -3.98 27.42
CA GLN A 255 8.18 -4.16 27.76
C GLN A 255 8.37 -3.52 29.12
N THR A 256 7.77 -4.11 30.15
CA THR A 256 8.07 -3.94 31.59
C THR A 256 7.10 -4.85 32.35
N ALA A 257 7.51 -6.00 32.87
CA ALA A 257 8.39 -6.05 34.03
C ALA A 257 9.33 -7.26 33.98
N THR A 258 10.57 -7.04 33.54
CA THR A 258 11.70 -7.68 34.24
C THR A 258 11.98 -6.80 35.45
N ALA A 259 11.18 -6.97 36.50
CA ALA A 259 11.66 -6.60 37.82
C ALA A 259 12.87 -7.52 38.08
N THR A 260 14.03 -6.91 38.24
CA THR A 260 15.25 -7.56 38.70
C THR A 260 14.95 -8.27 40.03
N GLN A 261 14.63 -9.55 40.00
CA GLN A 261 14.83 -10.41 41.15
C GLN A 261 16.31 -10.81 41.15
N THR A 262 17.06 -10.20 42.06
CA THR A 262 18.35 -10.70 42.48
C THR A 262 18.15 -12.07 43.13
N THR A 263 18.43 -13.15 42.41
CA THR A 263 18.71 -14.44 43.01
C THR A 263 20.14 -14.86 42.68
N THR A 264 20.90 -15.05 43.74
CA THR A 264 22.27 -15.56 43.83
C THR A 264 22.48 -16.80 42.95
N PRO A 265 23.57 -16.94 42.19
CA PRO A 265 23.78 -18.09 41.32
C PRO A 265 24.31 -19.30 42.09
N ALA A 266 23.72 -20.47 41.87
CA ALA A 266 24.34 -21.77 42.15
C ALA A 266 25.07 -22.28 40.88
N PRO A 267 26.22 -22.94 41.01
CA PRO A 267 27.11 -23.19 39.87
C PRO A 267 26.83 -24.53 39.18
N GLY A 268 26.78 -24.52 37.85
CA GLY A 268 26.94 -25.71 37.03
C GLY A 268 25.92 -25.87 35.91
N ALA A 269 26.25 -25.37 34.73
CA ALA A 269 26.01 -26.02 33.43
C ALA A 269 26.46 -25.09 32.30
N THR A 270 27.47 -25.54 31.55
CA THR A 270 27.96 -24.94 30.32
C THR A 270 26.83 -24.83 29.29
N GLN A 271 26.54 -23.63 28.78
CA GLN A 271 25.84 -23.45 27.51
C GLN A 271 26.61 -22.45 26.64
N ALA A 272 26.97 -22.90 25.44
CA ALA A 272 27.68 -22.10 24.45
C ALA A 272 26.78 -20.95 23.97
N VAL A 273 27.25 -19.72 24.14
CA VAL A 273 26.59 -18.53 23.59
C VAL A 273 27.06 -18.38 22.14
N THR A 274 26.19 -18.70 21.18
CA THR A 274 26.40 -18.30 19.79
C THR A 274 26.15 -16.81 19.67
N ILE A 275 27.23 -16.03 19.55
CA ILE A 275 27.16 -14.59 19.28
C ILE A 275 26.84 -14.42 17.79
N THR A 276 25.63 -13.98 17.45
CA THR A 276 25.34 -13.50 16.09
C THR A 276 25.83 -12.06 15.96
N THR A 277 27.01 -11.90 15.36
CA THR A 277 27.58 -10.62 14.96
C THR A 277 26.69 -9.91 13.93
N THR A 278 26.19 -8.72 14.25
CA THR A 278 25.58 -7.82 13.27
C THR A 278 26.66 -7.29 12.33
N LYS A 279 26.67 -7.72 11.06
CA LYS A 279 27.43 -7.02 10.02
C LYS A 279 26.63 -5.82 9.52
N LEU A 280 27.17 -4.62 9.68
CA LEU A 280 26.82 -3.47 8.85
C LEU A 280 27.29 -3.78 7.43
N VAL A 281 26.35 -4.06 6.53
CA VAL A 281 26.62 -4.09 5.09
C VAL A 281 26.49 -2.66 4.59
N GLU A 282 27.61 -1.95 4.50
CA GLU A 282 27.69 -0.70 3.77
C GLU A 282 27.52 -1.00 2.27
N THR A 283 26.31 -0.81 1.74
CA THR A 283 26.07 -0.86 0.29
C THR A 283 26.49 0.46 -0.34
N THR A 284 27.79 0.74 -0.37
CA THR A 284 28.31 1.70 -1.34
C THR A 284 28.54 0.90 -2.62
N PRO A 285 27.71 1.06 -3.67
CA PRO A 285 27.87 0.25 -4.86
C PRO A 285 29.23 0.55 -5.50
N THR A 286 29.94 -0.48 -5.97
CA THR A 286 31.34 -0.39 -6.44
C THR A 286 31.57 0.63 -7.54
N TRP A 287 30.53 0.97 -8.32
CA TRP A 287 30.57 2.05 -9.31
C TRP A 287 30.79 3.44 -8.69
N ALA A 288 30.43 3.65 -7.42
CA ALA A 288 30.61 4.92 -6.74
C ALA A 288 32.09 5.31 -6.59
N TRP A 289 32.97 4.33 -6.36
CA TRP A 289 34.42 4.56 -6.32
C TRP A 289 35.00 4.91 -7.69
N VAL A 290 34.43 4.36 -8.76
CA VAL A 290 34.82 4.70 -10.13
C VAL A 290 34.42 6.14 -10.45
N VAL A 291 33.20 6.55 -10.09
CA VAL A 291 32.72 7.92 -10.29
C VAL A 291 33.55 8.92 -9.47
N ILE A 292 33.85 8.61 -8.21
CA ILE A 292 34.70 9.46 -7.36
C ILE A 292 36.12 9.55 -7.92
N GLY A 293 36.70 8.43 -8.38
CA GLY A 293 38.02 8.42 -9.01
C GLY A 293 38.08 9.26 -10.29
N VAL A 294 37.07 9.15 -11.15
CA VAL A 294 36.97 9.97 -12.37
C VAL A 294 36.82 11.45 -12.02
N LEU A 295 36.00 11.79 -11.02
CA LEU A 295 35.83 13.19 -10.59
C LEU A 295 37.15 13.79 -10.09
N ILE A 296 37.90 13.04 -9.26
CA ILE A 296 39.20 13.49 -8.72
C ILE A 296 40.21 13.66 -9.86
N ALA A 297 40.25 12.73 -10.82
CA ALA A 297 41.14 12.82 -11.98
C ALA A 297 40.83 14.03 -12.86
N VAL A 298 39.55 14.33 -13.10
CA VAL A 298 39.11 15.50 -13.87
C VAL A 298 39.46 16.79 -13.14
N ILE A 299 39.25 16.86 -11.82
CA ILE A 299 39.62 18.02 -11.01
C ILE A 299 41.15 18.25 -11.02
N ALA A 300 41.94 17.18 -10.91
CA ALA A 300 43.40 17.26 -10.97
C ALA A 300 43.90 17.71 -12.35
N LEU A 301 43.28 17.25 -13.44
CA LEU A 301 43.58 17.69 -14.80
C LEU A 301 43.26 19.18 -15.01
N LEU A 302 42.08 19.62 -14.56
CA LEU A 302 41.67 21.02 -14.66
C LEU A 302 42.57 21.94 -13.81
N ALA A 303 42.96 21.50 -12.61
CA ALA A 303 43.92 22.22 -11.76
C ALA A 303 45.33 22.27 -12.40
N GLY A 304 45.79 21.17 -13.01
CA GLY A 304 47.06 21.12 -13.72
C GLY A 304 47.11 21.99 -14.98
N LEU A 305 46.01 22.08 -15.72
CA LEU A 305 45.86 22.99 -16.87
C LEU A 305 45.81 24.46 -16.45
N ALA A 306 45.23 24.77 -15.29
CA ALA A 306 45.22 26.13 -14.73
C ALA A 306 46.62 26.58 -14.25
N LEU A 307 47.43 25.66 -13.74
CA LEU A 307 48.80 25.94 -13.30
C LEU A 307 49.82 26.06 -14.44
N ARG A 308 49.52 25.54 -15.64
CA ARG A 308 50.38 25.66 -16.84
C ARG A 308 50.19 26.95 -17.63
N LYS A 309 49.23 27.80 -17.27
CA LYS A 309 48.94 29.08 -17.95
C LYS A 309 49.49 30.32 -17.19
N LYS A 310 50.49 30.14 -16.33
CA LYS A 310 51.32 31.24 -15.78
C LYS A 310 52.76 31.05 -16.18
#